data_AF-A0AAU0F1U7-F1
#
_entry.id   AF-A0AAU0F1U7-F1
#
_cell.length_a   1.000
_cell.length_b   1.000
_cell.length_c   1.000
_cell.angle_alpha   90.00
_cell.angle_beta   90.00
_cell.angle_gamma   90.00
#
_symmetry.space_group_name_H-M   'P 1'
#
loop_
_entity.id
_entity.type
_entity.pdbx_description
1 polymer ?
#
loop_
_entity_poly.entity_id
_entity_poly.type
_entity_poly.pdbx_seq_one_letter_code
_entity_poly.pdbx_strand_id
1 'polypeptide(L)'
;MVVSGILDGEEVAFFVNHWPSRRGGEAVSMPKRKAAATMLREQMDSIRTAEPNRILIAMGDFNDDPISPSFKQNLKAVGSEKELSEQTPYLNLMFPLYKKGFATLAYRDAPTSLTKSSFLKI
;
A
#
# COMPACT_ATOMS: atom_id res chain seq x y z
N MET A 1 11.07 -5.51 -0.03
CA MET A 1 11.91 -6.03 1.08
C MET A 1 11.00 -6.19 2.28
N VAL A 2 11.18 -7.25 3.09
CA VAL A 2 10.43 -7.45 4.35
C VAL A 2 11.41 -7.44 5.51
N VAL A 3 11.08 -6.69 6.56
CA VAL A 3 11.83 -6.62 7.81
C VAL A 3 10.86 -6.95 8.94
N SER A 4 11.16 -8.01 9.70
CA SER A 4 10.31 -8.44 10.82
C SER A 4 11.05 -8.29 12.14
N GLY A 5 10.31 -8.04 13.23
CA GLY A 5 10.87 -7.93 14.57
C GLY A 5 9.80 -7.66 15.62
N ILE A 6 10.24 -7.43 16.85
CA ILE A 6 9.37 -7.03 17.96
C ILE A 6 9.49 -5.51 18.15
N LEU A 7 8.34 -4.83 18.17
CA LEU A 7 8.25 -3.40 18.45
C LEU A 7 7.22 -3.20 19.55
N ASP A 8 7.65 -2.63 20.68
CA ASP A 8 6.77 -2.39 21.85
C ASP A 8 6.03 -3.65 22.34
N GLY A 9 6.71 -4.80 22.29
CA GLY A 9 6.13 -6.10 22.68
C GLY A 9 5.28 -6.78 21.61
N GLU A 10 4.97 -6.09 20.51
CA GLU A 10 4.18 -6.62 19.39
C GLU A 10 5.08 -7.17 18.28
N GLU A 11 4.66 -8.27 17.65
CA GLU A 11 5.33 -8.76 16.44
C GLU A 11 4.89 -7.93 15.22
N VAL A 12 5.85 -7.34 14.53
CA VAL A 12 5.60 -6.46 13.37
C VAL A 12 6.42 -6.91 12.17
N ALA A 13 5.79 -6.88 10.99
CA ALA A 13 6.46 -7.04 9.70
C ALA A 13 6.28 -5.78 8.84
N PHE A 14 7.40 -5.16 8.47
CA PHE A 14 7.46 -4.01 7.57
C PHE A 14 7.80 -4.45 6.14
N PHE A 15 6.90 -4.17 5.20
CA PHE A 15 7.08 -4.36 3.76
C PHE A 15 7.51 -3.03 3.14
N VAL A 16 8.81 -2.88 2.89
CA VAL A 16 9.39 -1.68 2.29
C VAL A 16 9.38 -1.82 0.76
N ASN A 17 8.66 -0.89 0.11
CA ASN A 17 8.35 -0.89 -1.31
C ASN A 17 9.02 0.27 -2.05
N HIS A 18 9.48 0.01 -3.27
CA HIS A 18 9.82 1.01 -4.27
C HIS A 18 9.28 0.52 -5.62
N TRP A 19 8.06 0.93 -5.96
CA TRP A 19 7.37 0.44 -7.16
C TRP A 19 7.82 1.16 -8.43
N PRO A 20 7.61 0.56 -9.61
CA PRO A 20 7.98 1.16 -10.89
C PRO A 20 7.39 2.56 -11.09
N SER A 21 8.26 3.51 -11.44
CA SER A 21 7.89 4.90 -11.73
C SER A 21 6.88 5.02 -12.87
N ARG A 22 6.13 6.13 -12.89
CA ARG A 22 5.16 6.52 -13.96
C ARG A 22 5.80 6.98 -15.28
N ARG A 23 7.11 6.81 -15.44
CA ARG A 23 7.85 7.20 -16.66
C ARG A 23 7.30 6.45 -17.89
N GLY A 24 7.12 7.18 -19.00
CA GLY A 24 6.49 6.65 -20.21
C GLY A 24 4.96 6.70 -20.22
N GLY A 25 4.34 7.26 -19.17
CA GLY A 25 2.90 7.43 -19.07
C GLY A 25 2.21 6.30 -18.32
N GLU A 26 0.94 6.54 -17.97
CA GLU A 26 0.17 5.66 -17.10
C GLU A 26 -0.11 4.29 -17.73
N ALA A 27 -0.50 4.26 -19.01
CA ALA A 27 -0.82 3.03 -19.73
C ALA A 27 0.35 2.03 -19.77
N VAL A 28 1.58 2.54 -19.91
CA VAL A 28 2.81 1.73 -19.99
C VAL A 28 3.25 1.24 -18.60
N SER A 29 3.08 2.07 -17.58
CA SER A 29 3.64 1.82 -16.24
C SER A 29 2.67 1.10 -15.29
N MET A 30 1.36 1.27 -15.48
CA MET A 30 0.31 0.67 -14.64
C MET A 30 0.39 -0.86 -14.53
N PRO A 31 0.62 -1.64 -15.62
CA PRO A 31 0.71 -3.11 -15.50
C PRO A 31 1.81 -3.56 -14.53
N LYS A 32 2.95 -2.85 -14.50
CA LYS A 32 4.06 -3.18 -13.61
C LYS A 32 3.74 -2.84 -12.14
N ARG A 33 3.04 -1.74 -11.89
CA ARG A 33 2.57 -1.41 -10.52
C ARG A 33 1.48 -2.35 -10.04
N LYS A 34 0.56 -2.78 -10.91
CA LYS A 34 -0.42 -3.83 -10.59
C LYS A 34 0.27 -5.14 -10.20
N ALA A 35 1.29 -5.56 -10.95
CA ALA A 35 2.08 -6.75 -10.62
C ALA A 35 2.80 -6.61 -9.27
N ALA A 36 3.42 -5.46 -9.01
CA ALA A 36 4.05 -5.17 -7.71
C ALA A 36 3.04 -5.22 -6.55
N ALA A 37 1.84 -4.67 -6.74
CA ALA A 37 0.76 -4.71 -5.76
C ALA A 37 0.24 -6.13 -5.50
N THR A 38 0.09 -6.94 -6.54
CA THR A 38 -0.30 -8.36 -6.41
C THR A 38 0.77 -9.13 -5.62
N MET A 39 2.05 -8.97 -5.95
CA MET A 39 3.14 -9.63 -5.23
C MET A 39 3.19 -9.21 -3.76
N LEU A 40 3.03 -7.92 -3.46
CA LEU A 40 2.94 -7.42 -2.09
C LEU A 40 1.80 -8.09 -1.35
N ARG A 41 0.61 -8.16 -1.96
CA ARG A 41 -0.55 -8.82 -1.36
C ARG A 41 -0.28 -10.29 -1.06
N GLU A 42 0.27 -11.04 -2.00
CA GLU A 42 0.57 -12.47 -1.81
C GLU A 42 1.50 -12.69 -0.60
N GLN A 43 2.52 -11.85 -0.46
CA GLN A 43 3.43 -11.91 0.70
C GLN A 43 2.72 -11.54 2.01
N MET A 44 1.93 -10.47 2.01
CA MET A 44 1.17 -10.04 3.20
C MET A 44 0.10 -11.06 3.59
N ASP A 45 -0.62 -11.65 2.64
CA ASP A 45 -1.65 -12.67 2.88
C ASP A 45 -0.98 -13.93 3.46
N SER A 46 0.19 -14.33 2.95
CA SER A 46 0.94 -15.46 3.50
C SER A 46 1.29 -15.27 4.98
N ILE A 47 1.83 -14.11 5.37
CA ILE A 47 2.13 -13.83 6.79
C ILE A 47 0.83 -13.72 7.61
N ARG A 48 -0.20 -13.05 7.08
CA ARG A 48 -1.50 -12.91 7.76
C ARG A 48 -2.14 -14.26 8.09
N THR A 49 -2.02 -15.24 7.18
CA THR A 49 -2.56 -16.58 7.38
C THR A 49 -1.72 -17.40 8.36
N ALA A 50 -0.39 -17.29 8.30
CA ALA A 50 0.51 -18.04 9.19
C ALA A 50 0.53 -17.47 10.62
N GLU A 51 0.45 -16.15 10.77
CA GLU A 51 0.64 -15.41 12.01
C GLU A 51 -0.47 -14.35 12.16
N PRO A 52 -1.70 -14.75 12.55
CA PRO A 52 -2.87 -13.86 12.50
C PRO A 52 -2.75 -12.61 13.36
N ASN A 53 -1.98 -12.68 14.46
CA ASN A 53 -1.77 -11.59 15.42
C ASN A 53 -0.61 -10.67 15.03
N ARG A 54 0.18 -11.01 14.00
CA ARG A 54 1.30 -10.18 13.57
C ARG A 54 0.79 -8.91 12.87
N ILE A 55 1.32 -7.77 13.29
CA ILE A 55 1.02 -6.47 12.68
C ILE A 55 1.76 -6.38 11.35
N LEU A 56 1.02 -6.08 10.27
CA LEU A 56 1.58 -5.95 8.93
C LEU A 56 1.54 -4.50 8.48
N ILE A 57 2.71 -3.96 8.14
CA ILE A 57 2.85 -2.58 7.67
C ILE A 57 3.55 -2.56 6.32
N ALA A 58 2.84 -2.20 5.26
CA ALA A 58 3.47 -1.88 3.98
C ALA A 58 3.75 -0.37 3.89
N MET A 59 4.95 0.02 3.48
CA MET A 59 5.39 1.40 3.38
C MET A 59 6.44 1.59 2.29
N GLY A 60 6.78 2.84 1.96
CA GLY A 60 7.79 3.18 0.96
C GLY A 60 7.23 3.99 -0.19
N ASP A 61 7.91 4.01 -1.34
CA ASP A 61 7.48 4.74 -2.53
C ASP A 61 6.70 3.81 -3.47
N PHE A 62 5.39 3.97 -3.52
CA PHE A 62 4.51 3.15 -4.35
C PHE A 62 4.37 3.69 -5.78
N ASN A 63 4.88 4.90 -6.08
CA ASN A 63 4.73 5.54 -7.39
C ASN A 63 3.28 5.54 -7.93
N ASP A 64 2.28 5.54 -7.05
CA ASP A 64 0.87 5.47 -7.40
C ASP A 64 0.00 6.30 -6.46
N ASP A 65 -1.22 6.62 -6.91
CA ASP A 65 -2.21 7.34 -6.12
C ASP A 65 -3.01 6.35 -5.26
N PRO A 66 -3.42 6.70 -4.02
CA PRO A 66 -4.11 5.77 -3.13
C PRO A 66 -5.50 5.34 -3.63
N ILE A 67 -6.00 5.97 -4.70
CA ILE A 67 -7.23 5.58 -5.40
C ILE A 67 -7.01 4.64 -6.60
N SER A 68 -5.75 4.38 -6.97
CA SER A 68 -5.40 3.63 -8.17
C SER A 68 -5.81 2.15 -8.10
N PRO A 69 -6.00 1.50 -9.26
CA PRO A 69 -6.32 0.08 -9.33
C PRO A 69 -5.32 -0.82 -8.60
N SER A 70 -4.03 -0.46 -8.61
CA SER A 70 -2.98 -1.18 -7.87
C SER A 70 -3.33 -1.32 -6.37
N PHE A 71 -3.86 -0.29 -5.73
CA PHE A 71 -4.31 -0.38 -4.34
C PHE A 71 -5.70 -1.01 -4.20
N LYS A 72 -6.69 -0.51 -4.94
CA LYS A 72 -8.10 -0.93 -4.74
C LYS A 72 -8.39 -2.34 -5.22
N GLN A 73 -7.81 -2.75 -6.35
CA GLN A 73 -8.13 -4.03 -7.00
C GLN A 73 -7.06 -5.09 -6.72
N ASN A 74 -5.77 -4.73 -6.84
CA ASN A 74 -4.68 -5.69 -6.71
C ASN A 74 -4.31 -5.94 -5.24
N LEU A 75 -3.98 -4.88 -4.49
CA LEU A 75 -3.70 -4.99 -3.05
C LEU A 75 -4.97 -5.21 -2.23
N LYS A 76 -6.15 -4.85 -2.76
CA LYS A 76 -7.44 -4.88 -2.06
C LYS A 76 -7.46 -4.07 -0.77
N ALA A 77 -6.81 -2.91 -0.80
CA ALA A 77 -6.77 -1.98 0.31
C ALA A 77 -7.94 -0.99 0.25
N VAL A 78 -8.60 -0.77 1.37
CA VAL A 78 -9.76 0.12 1.53
C VAL A 78 -9.41 1.41 2.26
N GLY A 79 -10.25 2.42 2.14
CA GLY A 79 -9.97 3.75 2.68
C GLY A 79 -10.50 4.02 4.09
N SER A 80 -11.29 3.08 4.62
CA SER A 80 -11.97 3.20 5.90
C SER A 80 -12.06 1.84 6.57
N GLU A 81 -11.93 1.81 7.90
CA GLU A 81 -12.06 0.59 8.71
C GLU A 81 -13.41 -0.11 8.51
N LYS A 82 -14.48 0.65 8.24
CA LYS A 82 -15.83 0.10 7.97
C LYS A 82 -15.92 -0.77 6.71
N GLU A 83 -14.92 -0.67 5.83
CA GLU A 83 -14.85 -1.41 4.56
C GLU A 83 -13.94 -2.64 4.68
N LEU A 84 -13.35 -2.89 5.86
CA LEU A 84 -12.52 -4.06 6.09
C LEU A 84 -13.36 -5.33 6.09
N SER A 85 -12.87 -6.35 5.39
CA SER A 85 -13.47 -7.67 5.31
C SER A 85 -12.41 -8.71 4.97
N GLU A 86 -12.75 -10.00 4.99
CA GLU A 86 -11.84 -11.04 4.47
C GLU A 86 -11.49 -10.82 2.98
N GLN A 87 -12.37 -10.18 2.21
CA GLN A 87 -12.09 -9.86 0.82
C GLN A 87 -11.20 -8.61 0.68
N THR A 88 -11.22 -7.70 1.66
CA THR A 88 -10.50 -6.42 1.68
C THR A 88 -9.80 -6.20 3.03
N PRO A 89 -8.75 -6.97 3.33
CA PRO A 89 -8.22 -7.06 4.70
C PRO A 89 -7.24 -5.93 5.07
N TYR A 90 -6.93 -5.01 4.14
CA TYR A 90 -5.90 -3.98 4.37
C TYR A 90 -6.47 -2.57 4.36
N LEU A 91 -6.05 -1.75 5.31
CA LEU A 91 -6.41 -0.34 5.38
C LEU A 91 -5.34 0.53 4.71
N ASN A 92 -5.76 1.41 3.80
CA ASN A 92 -4.92 2.43 3.17
C ASN A 92 -5.01 3.75 3.94
N LEU A 93 -4.04 4.00 4.82
CA LEU A 93 -4.01 5.21 5.65
C LEU A 93 -3.81 6.51 4.83
N MET A 94 -3.35 6.42 3.58
CA MET A 94 -3.19 7.60 2.72
C MET A 94 -4.47 8.01 2.01
N PHE A 95 -5.48 7.13 1.93
CA PHE A 95 -6.71 7.45 1.22
C PHE A 95 -7.48 8.63 1.85
N PRO A 96 -7.66 8.74 3.18
CA PRO A 96 -8.27 9.91 3.80
C PRO A 96 -7.47 11.21 3.57
N LEU A 97 -6.14 11.12 3.58
CA LEU A 97 -5.25 12.27 3.35
C LEU A 97 -5.35 12.76 1.91
N TYR A 98 -5.36 11.83 0.95
CA TYR A 98 -5.59 12.13 -0.46
C TYR A 98 -6.95 12.80 -0.70
N LYS A 99 -8.02 12.31 -0.07
CA LYS A 99 -9.34 12.95 -0.16
C LYS A 99 -9.36 14.38 0.37
N LYS A 100 -8.49 14.70 1.34
CA LYS A 100 -8.31 16.05 1.88
C LYS A 100 -7.37 16.92 1.03
N GLY A 101 -6.87 16.41 -0.10
CA GLY A 101 -5.96 17.13 -1.00
C GLY A 101 -4.49 17.06 -0.59
N PHE A 102 -4.12 16.25 0.40
CA PHE A 102 -2.70 16.07 0.75
C PHE A 102 -2.01 15.15 -0.26
N ALA A 103 -0.84 15.59 -0.73
CA ALA A 103 0.07 14.82 -1.57
C ALA A 103 1.45 14.76 -0.91
N THR A 104 2.17 13.67 -1.13
CA THR A 104 3.51 13.45 -0.56
C THR A 104 4.65 13.88 -1.48
N LEU A 105 4.39 14.18 -2.77
CA LEU A 105 5.32 14.77 -3.74
C LEU A 105 4.57 15.67 -4.75
N ALA A 106 5.31 16.52 -5.47
CA ALA A 106 4.84 17.25 -6.65
C ALA A 106 5.53 16.68 -7.91
N TYR A 107 4.76 16.23 -8.89
CA TYR A 107 5.21 15.88 -10.23
C TYR A 107 4.79 17.01 -11.17
N ARG A 108 5.78 17.69 -11.77
CA ARG A 108 5.59 18.75 -12.78
C ARG A 108 4.67 19.88 -12.32
N ASP A 109 4.94 20.46 -11.16
CA ASP A 109 4.20 21.61 -10.60
C ASP A 109 2.69 21.38 -10.39
N ALA A 110 2.26 20.12 -10.43
CA ALA A 110 0.91 19.69 -10.07
C ALA A 110 0.98 18.73 -8.85
N PRO A 111 0.14 18.93 -7.82
CA PRO A 111 0.07 18.01 -6.68
C PRO A 111 -0.32 16.63 -7.21
N THR A 112 0.57 15.67 -7.03
CA THR A 112 0.42 14.29 -7.52
C THR A 112 0.79 13.40 -6.35
N SER A 113 -0.19 12.67 -5.88
CA SER A 113 -0.09 11.80 -4.72
C SER A 113 0.77 10.57 -5.00
N LEU A 114 2.07 10.75 -5.16
CA LEU A 114 3.05 9.66 -5.08
C LEU A 114 3.14 9.22 -3.63
N THR A 115 2.20 8.37 -3.22
CA THR A 115 1.98 8.02 -1.82
C THR A 115 3.18 7.32 -1.21
N LYS A 116 3.68 7.89 -0.10
CA LYS A 116 4.28 7.09 0.97
C LYS A 116 3.14 6.49 1.78
N SER A 117 2.53 5.40 1.31
CA SER A 117 1.41 4.80 2.02
C SER A 117 1.86 3.82 3.07
N SER A 118 1.57 4.14 4.34
CA SER A 118 1.56 3.16 5.41
C SER A 118 0.25 2.39 5.35
N PHE A 119 0.32 1.08 5.17
CA PHE A 119 -0.81 0.17 5.38
C PHE A 119 -0.76 -0.28 6.82
N LEU A 120 -1.89 -0.30 7.51
CA LEU A 120 -1.99 -0.82 8.88
C LEU A 120 -3.04 -1.91 8.86
N LYS A 121 -2.66 -3.09 9.34
CA LYS A 121 -3.63 -4.07 9.84
C LYS A 121 -3.72 -3.89 11.35
N ILE A 122 -4.95 -3.81 11.86
CA ILE A 122 -5.27 -4.00 13.29
C ILE A 122 -5.48 -5.50 13.51
#